data_AF-R7VEI3-F1
#
_entry.id   AF-R7VEI3-F1
#
_cell.length_a   1.000
_cell.length_b   1.000
_cell.length_c   1.000
_cell.angle_alpha   90.00
_cell.angle_beta   90.00
_cell.angle_gamma   90.00
#
_symmetry.space_group_name_H-M   'P 1'
#
loop_
_entity.id
_entity.type
_entity.pdbx_description
1 polymer ?
#
loop_
_entity_poly.entity_id
_entity_poly.type
_entity_poly.pdbx_seq_one_letter_code
_entity_poly.pdbx_strand_id
1 'polypeptide(L)'
;MTSLSIPLSWHVSLATVQSDQRVLNCSTMAQPRLKLDNILLLVTLLILQITASYSKSLGRAAEERKAIELEDEAELSTTDHVTEKRDLESEVQRLSMAVERAYEELEKLREEVADNHKKHRNAVPKISCRSAHTSWHGAVGRTLEYLDNFDVHCRNGEFLRQWRMSWGEQSNGLKQIHYVCCRFLSHREDKSQRRKSQMIAS
;
A
#
# COMPACT_ATOMS: atom_id res chain seq x y z
N MET A 1 -10.92 -31.32 -46.21
CA MET A 1 -11.88 -31.41 -45.08
C MET A 1 -11.10 -31.75 -43.82
N THR A 2 -10.55 -30.76 -43.14
CA THR A 2 -9.86 -30.91 -41.86
C THR A 2 -10.34 -29.79 -40.95
N SER A 3 -11.27 -30.13 -40.05
CA SER A 3 -11.81 -29.25 -39.02
C SER A 3 -10.73 -29.05 -37.95
N LEU A 4 -10.21 -27.83 -37.82
CA LEU A 4 -9.41 -27.41 -36.67
C LEU A 4 -10.37 -26.81 -35.64
N SER A 5 -10.64 -27.58 -34.59
CA SER A 5 -11.42 -27.13 -33.43
C SER A 5 -10.45 -26.54 -32.39
N ILE A 6 -10.53 -25.23 -32.15
CA ILE A 6 -9.78 -24.56 -31.08
C ILE A 6 -10.72 -24.43 -29.86
N PRO A 7 -10.39 -25.00 -28.69
CA PRO A 7 -11.18 -24.83 -27.49
C PRO A 7 -10.82 -23.50 -26.79
N LEU A 8 -11.76 -22.57 -26.76
CA LEU A 8 -11.70 -21.38 -25.91
C LEU A 8 -12.33 -21.73 -24.55
N SER A 9 -11.50 -22.07 -23.57
CA SER A 9 -11.91 -22.02 -22.15
C SER A 9 -10.82 -21.36 -21.31
N TRP A 10 -10.89 -20.04 -21.20
CA TRP A 10 -10.13 -19.29 -20.19
C TRP A 10 -10.97 -19.24 -18.91
N HIS A 11 -10.83 -20.26 -18.05
CA HIS A 11 -11.36 -20.20 -16.68
C HIS A 11 -10.37 -19.40 -15.82
N VAL A 12 -10.67 -18.12 -15.61
CA VAL A 12 -10.03 -17.34 -14.53
C VAL A 12 -10.61 -17.84 -13.21
N SER A 13 -9.85 -18.70 -12.52
CA SER A 13 -10.19 -19.14 -11.18
C SER A 13 -9.94 -18.00 -10.20
N LEU A 14 -11.01 -17.31 -9.78
CA LEU A 14 -10.97 -16.44 -8.62
C LEU A 14 -10.77 -17.34 -7.38
N ALA A 15 -9.55 -17.37 -6.85
CA ALA A 15 -9.28 -18.01 -5.57
C ALA A 15 -10.01 -17.22 -4.46
N THR A 16 -11.10 -17.81 -3.96
CA THR A 16 -11.77 -17.37 -2.74
C THR A 16 -10.83 -17.62 -1.56
N VAL A 17 -10.24 -16.55 -1.02
CA VAL A 17 -9.48 -16.59 0.23
C VAL A 17 -10.47 -16.87 1.36
N GLN A 18 -10.53 -18.12 1.78
CA GLN A 18 -11.31 -18.57 2.92
C GLN A 18 -10.60 -18.13 4.21
N SER A 19 -11.11 -17.06 4.83
CA SER A 19 -10.59 -16.55 6.10
C SER A 19 -11.02 -17.48 7.24
N ASP A 20 -10.09 -18.30 7.71
CA ASP A 20 -10.25 -19.14 8.89
C ASP A 20 -10.27 -18.23 10.14
N GLN A 21 -11.45 -17.99 10.71
CA GLN A 21 -11.61 -17.25 11.97
C GLN A 21 -11.20 -18.14 13.15
N ARG A 22 -9.90 -18.19 13.43
CA ARG A 22 -9.41 -18.60 14.75
C ARG A 22 -9.08 -17.37 15.57
N VAL A 23 -9.70 -17.33 16.74
CA VAL A 23 -9.59 -16.33 17.81
C VAL A 23 -8.11 -16.01 18.07
N LEU A 24 -7.68 -14.82 17.64
CA LEU A 24 -6.35 -14.28 17.93
C LEU A 24 -6.47 -13.23 19.04
N ASN A 25 -5.73 -13.48 20.11
CA ASN A 25 -5.43 -12.51 21.17
C ASN A 25 -4.95 -11.18 20.58
N CYS A 26 -5.51 -10.09 21.10
CA CYS A 26 -5.20 -8.70 20.73
C CYS A 26 -3.78 -8.27 21.11
N SER A 27 -2.76 -8.81 20.46
CA SER A 27 -1.42 -8.23 20.44
C SER A 27 -1.22 -7.58 19.07
N THR A 28 -1.33 -6.24 19.06
CA THR A 28 -0.85 -5.36 17.98
C THR A 28 -1.28 -5.74 16.55
N MET A 29 -2.54 -5.44 16.20
CA MET A 29 -2.89 -5.23 14.79
C MET A 29 -2.20 -3.95 14.30
N ALA A 30 -0.94 -4.09 13.88
CA ALA A 30 -0.38 -3.23 12.88
C ALA A 30 -1.17 -3.49 11.59
N GLN A 31 -2.24 -2.72 11.36
CA GLN A 31 -2.87 -2.70 10.05
C GLN A 31 -1.76 -2.47 9.02
N PRO A 32 -1.62 -3.34 7.99
CA PRO A 32 -0.71 -3.05 6.90
C PRO A 32 -1.28 -1.81 6.21
N ARG A 33 -0.79 -0.63 6.59
CA ARG A 33 -0.93 0.56 5.76
C ARG A 33 -0.18 0.22 4.49
N LEU A 34 -0.91 -0.30 3.51
CA LEU A 34 -0.51 -0.23 2.11
C LEU A 34 -0.14 1.24 1.90
N LYS A 35 1.17 1.51 1.91
CA LYS A 35 1.68 2.86 1.68
C LYS A 35 1.14 3.27 0.32
N LEU A 36 0.80 4.54 0.17
CA LEU A 36 0.34 5.09 -1.11
C LEU A 36 1.26 4.68 -2.27
N ASP A 37 2.56 4.54 -1.97
CA ASP A 37 3.61 4.05 -2.85
C ASP A 37 3.35 2.64 -3.41
N ASN A 38 2.80 1.71 -2.61
CA ASN A 38 2.48 0.36 -3.06
C ASN A 38 1.28 0.34 -4.02
N ILE A 39 0.30 1.20 -3.79
CA ILE A 39 -0.87 1.33 -4.68
C ILE A 39 -0.42 1.93 -6.01
N LEU A 40 0.41 2.98 -5.98
CA LEU A 40 0.96 3.58 -7.18
C LEU A 40 1.79 2.58 -8.01
N LEU A 41 2.55 1.72 -7.34
CA LEU A 41 3.35 0.65 -7.98
C LEU A 41 2.47 -0.42 -8.64
N LEU A 42 1.36 -0.81 -8.00
CA LEU A 42 0.39 -1.74 -8.60
C LEU A 42 -0.29 -1.13 -9.82
N VAL A 43 -0.68 0.15 -9.76
CA VAL A 43 -1.30 0.86 -10.91
C VAL A 43 -0.31 0.98 -12.07
N THR A 44 0.95 1.31 -11.81
CA THR A 44 1.98 1.38 -12.89
C THR A 44 2.23 0.02 -13.54
N LEU A 45 2.27 -1.07 -12.75
CA LEU A 45 2.39 -2.42 -13.30
C LEU A 45 1.20 -2.80 -14.18
N LEU A 46 -0.02 -2.44 -13.78
CA LEU A 46 -1.24 -2.65 -14.58
C LEU A 46 -1.18 -1.88 -15.90
N ILE A 47 -0.77 -0.61 -15.88
CA ILE A 47 -0.60 0.21 -17.09
C ILE A 47 0.47 -0.40 -18.02
N LEU A 48 1.58 -0.89 -17.47
CA LEU A 48 2.63 -1.55 -18.25
C LEU A 48 2.15 -2.86 -18.89
N GLN A 49 1.33 -3.65 -18.18
CA GLN A 49 0.75 -4.88 -18.74
C GLN A 49 -0.22 -4.57 -19.89
N ILE A 50 -1.07 -3.56 -19.72
CA ILE A 50 -2.02 -3.13 -20.75
C ILE A 50 -1.26 -2.61 -21.98
N THR A 51 -0.26 -1.75 -21.80
CA THR A 51 0.52 -1.19 -22.92
C THR A 51 1.36 -2.26 -23.64
N ALA A 52 1.92 -3.23 -22.91
CA ALA A 52 2.63 -4.36 -23.50
C ALA A 52 1.70 -5.31 -24.28
N SER A 53 0.46 -5.47 -23.83
CA SER A 53 -0.56 -6.22 -24.58
C SER A 53 -0.93 -5.48 -25.87
N TYR A 54 -1.06 -4.15 -25.80
CA TYR A 54 -1.41 -3.29 -26.93
C TYR A 54 -0.30 -3.20 -27.99
N SER A 55 0.98 -3.18 -27.58
CA SER A 55 2.10 -3.16 -28.52
C SER A 55 2.24 -4.49 -29.28
N LYS A 56 1.94 -5.62 -28.64
CA LYS A 56 1.90 -6.93 -29.30
C LYS A 56 0.79 -7.06 -30.35
N SER A 57 -0.37 -6.45 -30.11
CA SER A 57 -1.45 -6.43 -31.12
C SER A 57 -1.13 -5.49 -32.28
N LEU A 58 -0.54 -4.32 -32.00
CA LEU A 58 -0.08 -3.38 -33.03
C LEU A 58 1.04 -3.96 -33.91
N GLY A 59 1.97 -4.72 -33.34
CA GLY A 59 3.04 -5.37 -34.09
C GLY A 59 2.52 -6.36 -35.13
N ARG A 60 1.54 -7.20 -34.76
CA ARG A 60 0.91 -8.14 -35.70
C ARG A 60 0.18 -7.41 -36.83
N ALA A 61 -0.57 -6.35 -36.49
CA ALA A 61 -1.28 -5.55 -37.50
C ALA A 61 -0.34 -4.82 -38.47
N ALA A 62 0.86 -4.41 -38.03
CA ALA A 62 1.86 -3.78 -38.88
C ALA A 62 2.60 -4.78 -39.79
N GLU A 63 2.79 -6.02 -39.32
CA GLU A 63 3.42 -7.09 -40.09
C GLU A 63 2.47 -7.64 -41.17
N GLU A 64 1.17 -7.77 -40.86
CA GLU A 64 0.13 -8.11 -41.84
C GLU A 64 -0.02 -7.05 -42.94
N ARG A 65 0.10 -5.76 -42.62
CA ARG A 65 0.07 -4.69 -43.65
C ARG A 65 1.22 -4.79 -44.65
N LYS A 66 2.41 -5.24 -44.22
CA LYS A 66 3.55 -5.44 -45.13
C LYS A 66 3.40 -6.69 -46.00
N ALA A 67 2.68 -7.71 -45.52
CA ALA A 67 2.37 -8.89 -46.32
C ALA A 67 1.32 -8.57 -47.40
N ILE A 68 0.34 -7.74 -47.09
CA ILE A 68 -0.74 -7.37 -48.03
C ILE A 68 -0.23 -6.49 -49.20
N GLU A 69 0.75 -5.59 -48.98
CA GLU A 69 1.35 -4.79 -50.08
C GLU A 69 2.16 -5.62 -51.10
N LEU A 70 2.44 -6.91 -50.82
CA LEU A 70 3.13 -7.82 -51.73
C LEU A 70 2.20 -8.78 -52.49
N GLU A 71 0.90 -8.82 -52.16
CA GLU A 71 -0.09 -9.74 -52.77
C GLU A 71 -1.15 -9.06 -53.65
N ASP A 72 -1.03 -7.75 -53.92
CA ASP A 72 -1.95 -6.97 -54.77
C ASP A 72 -1.94 -7.34 -56.29
N GLU A 73 -1.48 -8.54 -56.66
CA GLU A 73 -1.65 -9.11 -58.01
C GLU A 73 -2.37 -10.48 -58.03
N ALA A 74 -2.92 -10.97 -56.91
CA ALA A 74 -3.74 -12.19 -56.90
C ALA A 74 -5.13 -11.93 -56.29
N GLU A 75 -6.07 -11.57 -57.17
CA GLU A 75 -7.49 -11.43 -56.86
C GLU A 75 -8.05 -12.63 -56.09
N LEU A 76 -9.00 -12.34 -55.18
CA LEU A 76 -10.01 -13.22 -54.60
C LEU A 76 -9.85 -13.60 -53.11
N SER A 77 -10.02 -12.63 -52.19
CA SER A 77 -10.62 -12.84 -50.83
C SER A 77 -10.74 -11.52 -50.04
N THR A 78 -11.43 -10.50 -50.54
CA THR A 78 -11.48 -9.16 -49.89
C THR A 78 -12.69 -8.92 -49.00
N THR A 79 -13.69 -9.81 -48.97
CA THR A 79 -14.90 -9.61 -48.15
C THR A 79 -14.71 -9.96 -46.67
N ASP A 80 -13.93 -10.99 -46.36
CA ASP A 80 -13.78 -11.47 -44.97
C ASP A 80 -12.96 -10.48 -44.12
N HIS A 81 -11.89 -9.92 -44.67
CA HIS A 81 -11.06 -8.90 -43.99
C HIS A 81 -11.80 -7.60 -43.66
N VAL A 82 -12.79 -7.22 -44.47
CA VAL A 82 -13.59 -6.01 -44.21
C VAL A 82 -14.51 -6.20 -43.00
N THR A 83 -15.03 -7.41 -42.79
CA THR A 83 -15.88 -7.71 -41.62
C THR A 83 -15.08 -7.73 -40.33
N GLU A 84 -13.92 -8.38 -40.31
CA GLU A 84 -13.04 -8.45 -39.15
C GLU A 84 -12.57 -7.05 -38.70
N LYS A 85 -12.24 -6.18 -39.65
CA LYS A 85 -11.87 -4.79 -39.35
C LYS A 85 -13.01 -4.03 -38.65
N ARG A 86 -14.25 -4.15 -39.14
CA ARG A 86 -15.41 -3.48 -38.54
C ARG A 86 -15.66 -3.98 -37.11
N ASP A 87 -15.51 -5.29 -36.88
CA ASP A 87 -15.68 -5.87 -35.56
C ASP A 87 -14.62 -5.37 -34.58
N LEU A 88 -13.34 -5.29 -35.02
CA LEU A 88 -12.26 -4.70 -34.23
C LEU A 88 -12.49 -3.22 -33.91
N GLU A 89 -12.97 -2.42 -34.88
CA GLU A 89 -13.31 -1.01 -34.66
C GLU A 89 -14.43 -0.87 -33.61
N SER A 90 -15.44 -1.74 -33.66
CA SER A 90 -16.54 -1.74 -32.67
C SER A 90 -16.05 -2.10 -31.27
N GLU A 91 -15.11 -3.04 -31.16
CA GLU A 91 -14.54 -3.47 -29.89
C GLU A 91 -13.61 -2.41 -29.29
N VAL A 92 -12.80 -1.76 -30.13
CA VAL A 92 -11.97 -0.61 -29.72
C VAL A 92 -12.86 0.51 -29.17
N GLN A 93 -13.98 0.81 -29.84
CA GLN A 93 -14.92 1.82 -29.38
C GLN A 93 -15.58 1.42 -28.04
N ARG A 94 -15.96 0.15 -27.87
CA ARG A 94 -16.51 -0.39 -26.62
C ARG A 94 -15.53 -0.27 -25.46
N LEU A 95 -14.26 -0.63 -25.68
CA LEU A 95 -13.20 -0.54 -24.70
C LEU A 95 -12.87 0.92 -24.35
N SER A 96 -12.85 1.82 -25.33
CA SER A 96 -12.66 3.27 -25.09
C SER A 96 -13.69 3.82 -24.10
N MET A 97 -14.98 3.53 -24.33
CA MET A 97 -16.06 3.96 -23.42
C MET A 97 -15.99 3.29 -22.04
N ALA A 98 -15.40 2.10 -21.92
CA ALA A 98 -15.20 1.43 -20.64
C ALA A 98 -14.05 2.08 -19.84
N VAL A 99 -12.98 2.46 -20.54
CA VAL A 99 -11.83 3.15 -19.94
C VAL A 99 -12.23 4.52 -19.40
N GLU A 100 -12.99 5.31 -20.17
CA GLU A 100 -13.48 6.63 -19.71
C GLU A 100 -14.33 6.51 -18.44
N ARG A 101 -15.27 5.56 -18.40
CA ARG A 101 -16.08 5.29 -17.18
C ARG A 101 -15.22 4.89 -15.98
N ALA A 102 -14.21 4.06 -16.18
CA ALA A 102 -13.30 3.67 -15.11
C ALA A 102 -12.50 4.86 -14.57
N TYR A 103 -12.05 5.78 -15.44
CA TYR A 103 -11.38 7.01 -15.00
C TYR A 103 -12.30 7.92 -14.19
N GLU A 104 -13.57 8.07 -14.58
CA GLU A 104 -14.55 8.84 -13.81
C GLU A 104 -14.80 8.25 -12.41
N GLU A 105 -14.88 6.91 -12.29
CA GLU A 105 -15.01 6.25 -10.99
C GLU A 105 -13.76 6.43 -10.11
N LEU A 106 -12.57 6.38 -10.70
CA LEU A 106 -11.32 6.62 -9.99
C LEU A 106 -11.23 8.05 -9.45
N GLU A 107 -11.65 9.05 -10.21
CA GLU A 107 -11.63 10.44 -9.74
C GLU A 107 -12.62 10.65 -8.57
N LYS A 108 -13.81 10.04 -8.63
CA LYS A 108 -14.76 10.04 -7.51
C LYS A 108 -14.17 9.41 -6.24
N LEU A 109 -13.52 8.26 -6.36
CA LEU A 109 -12.86 7.60 -5.23
C LEU A 109 -11.70 8.45 -4.69
N ARG A 110 -10.97 9.13 -5.56
CA ARG A 110 -9.88 10.03 -5.15
C ARG A 110 -10.41 11.19 -4.31
N GLU A 111 -11.51 11.82 -4.72
CA GLU A 111 -12.17 12.88 -3.96
C GLU A 111 -12.69 12.36 -2.60
N GLU A 112 -13.32 11.18 -2.58
CA GLU A 112 -13.81 10.56 -1.34
C GLU A 112 -12.65 10.26 -0.36
N VAL A 113 -11.52 9.75 -0.86
CA VAL A 113 -10.32 9.52 -0.04
C VAL A 113 -9.75 10.84 0.47
N ALA A 114 -9.74 11.90 -0.35
CA ALA A 114 -9.27 13.23 0.06
C ALA A 114 -10.15 13.81 1.18
N ASP A 115 -11.47 13.67 1.07
CA ASP A 115 -12.42 14.14 2.08
C ASP A 115 -12.36 13.33 3.37
N ASN A 116 -12.25 12.00 3.27
CA ASN A 116 -12.03 11.14 4.42
C ASN A 116 -10.70 11.49 5.11
N HIS A 117 -9.64 11.72 4.35
CA HIS A 117 -8.37 12.16 4.92
C HIS A 117 -8.49 13.51 5.62
N LYS A 118 -9.22 14.47 5.04
CA LYS A 118 -9.49 15.79 5.68
C LYS A 118 -10.28 15.64 6.98
N LYS A 119 -11.30 14.78 6.99
CA LYS A 119 -12.12 14.47 8.18
C LYS A 119 -11.30 13.83 9.29
N HIS A 120 -10.37 12.94 8.93
CA HIS A 120 -9.53 12.22 9.89
C HIS A 120 -8.21 12.91 10.23
N ARG A 121 -7.77 13.93 9.47
CA ARG A 121 -6.54 14.69 9.74
C ARG A 121 -6.58 15.34 11.14
N ASN A 122 -7.75 15.77 11.59
CA ASN A 122 -7.92 16.35 12.93
C ASN A 122 -8.16 15.30 14.02
N ALA A 123 -8.34 14.03 13.65
CA ALA A 123 -8.59 12.93 14.56
C ALA A 123 -7.32 12.15 14.94
N VAL A 124 -6.13 12.62 14.53
CA VAL A 124 -4.88 12.02 15.00
C VAL A 124 -4.84 12.17 16.53
N PRO A 125 -4.84 11.05 17.28
CA PRO A 125 -4.86 11.13 18.73
C PRO A 125 -3.59 11.86 19.17
N LYS A 126 -3.76 12.87 20.02
CA LYS A 126 -2.63 13.58 20.61
C LYS A 126 -1.84 12.59 21.44
N ILE A 127 -0.53 12.56 21.26
CA ILE A 127 0.37 11.67 22.01
C ILE A 127 1.23 12.52 22.92
N SER A 128 1.27 12.19 24.20
CA SER A 128 2.21 12.76 25.17
C SER A 128 3.29 11.73 25.47
N CYS A 129 4.55 12.15 25.45
CA CYS A 129 5.69 11.27 25.66
C CYS A 129 6.55 11.77 26.82
N ARG A 130 7.16 10.82 27.52
CA ARG A 130 8.10 11.03 28.62
C ARG A 130 9.35 10.20 28.35
N SER A 131 10.51 10.84 28.46
CA SER A 131 11.80 10.16 28.44
C SER A 131 12.16 9.66 29.83
N ALA A 132 12.76 8.49 29.90
CA ALA A 132 13.28 7.89 31.12
C ALA A 132 14.58 7.12 30.81
N HIS A 133 15.24 6.66 31.87
CA HIS A 133 16.44 5.86 31.75
C HIS A 133 16.55 4.86 32.90
N THR A 134 17.25 3.75 32.67
CA THR A 134 17.60 2.79 33.73
C THR A 134 18.76 3.32 34.56
N SER A 135 19.14 2.65 35.64
CA SER A 135 20.44 2.88 36.28
C SER A 135 21.61 2.53 35.34
N TRP A 136 22.82 2.95 35.71
CA TRP A 136 24.05 2.49 35.06
C TRP A 136 24.38 1.06 35.50
N HIS A 137 24.67 0.19 34.54
CA HIS A 137 25.03 -1.21 34.78
C HIS A 137 26.32 -1.58 34.05
N GLY A 138 27.21 -2.33 34.70
CA GLY A 138 28.42 -2.84 34.04
C GLY A 138 28.07 -3.89 32.99
N ALA A 139 28.45 -3.64 31.73
CA ALA A 139 28.18 -4.57 30.62
C ALA A 139 29.45 -5.11 29.95
N VAL A 140 30.64 -4.80 30.46
CA VAL A 140 31.90 -5.37 29.94
C VAL A 140 31.88 -6.88 30.10
N GLY A 141 32.17 -7.60 29.02
CA GLY A 141 32.19 -9.07 29.02
C GLY A 141 30.80 -9.72 29.15
N ARG A 142 29.71 -8.94 29.06
CA ARG A 142 28.34 -9.48 29.04
C ARG A 142 27.90 -9.71 27.60
N THR A 143 27.04 -10.72 27.42
CA THR A 143 26.47 -11.08 26.12
C THR A 143 25.20 -10.28 25.84
N LEU A 144 24.60 -10.47 24.67
CA LEU A 144 23.45 -9.69 24.22
C LEU A 144 22.19 -9.99 25.06
N GLU A 145 22.08 -11.20 25.59
CA GLU A 145 21.03 -11.64 26.53
C GLU A 145 21.04 -10.83 27.83
N TYR A 146 22.15 -10.18 28.17
CA TYR A 146 22.19 -9.29 29.32
C TYR A 146 21.28 -8.07 29.16
N LEU A 147 20.93 -7.69 27.92
CA LEU A 147 20.00 -6.60 27.64
C LEU A 147 18.57 -6.91 28.12
N ASP A 148 18.21 -8.19 28.24
CA ASP A 148 16.88 -8.60 28.73
C ASP A 148 16.70 -8.34 30.23
N ASN A 149 17.80 -8.11 30.96
CA ASN A 149 17.77 -7.79 32.39
C ASN A 149 17.50 -6.31 32.69
N PHE A 150 17.43 -5.44 31.67
CA PHE A 150 17.13 -4.02 31.89
C PHE A 150 15.63 -3.81 32.02
N ASP A 151 15.19 -3.39 33.20
CA ASP A 151 13.78 -3.10 33.48
C ASP A 151 13.33 -1.80 32.77
N VAL A 152 12.86 -1.95 31.53
CA VAL A 152 12.23 -0.88 30.75
C VAL A 152 10.74 -0.86 31.08
N HIS A 153 10.39 -0.09 32.11
CA HIS A 153 9.02 -0.01 32.58
C HIS A 153 8.33 1.31 32.17
N CYS A 154 7.25 1.20 31.38
CA CYS A 154 6.30 2.29 31.13
C CYS A 154 5.14 2.22 32.12
N ARG A 155 4.59 3.37 32.53
CA ARG A 155 3.47 3.39 33.50
C ARG A 155 2.20 2.80 32.89
N ASN A 156 1.23 2.46 33.72
CA ASN A 156 -0.08 1.98 33.26
C ASN A 156 -0.70 2.97 32.25
N GLY A 157 -1.07 2.45 31.08
CA GLY A 157 -1.63 3.24 29.97
C GLY A 157 -0.58 3.96 29.10
N GLU A 158 0.71 3.82 29.39
CA GLU A 158 1.80 4.19 28.49
C GLU A 158 2.26 2.98 27.67
N PHE A 159 2.87 3.24 26.51
CA PHE A 159 3.50 2.26 25.64
C PHE A 159 4.93 2.71 25.29
N LEU A 160 5.85 1.75 25.15
CA LEU A 160 7.22 2.02 24.75
C LEU A 160 7.24 2.43 23.26
N ARG A 161 7.74 3.63 22.96
CA ARG A 161 7.87 4.12 21.57
C ARG A 161 9.27 3.90 21.02
N GLN A 162 10.29 4.09 21.86
CA GLN A 162 11.69 4.08 21.45
C GLN A 162 12.56 3.73 22.64
N TRP A 163 13.66 3.05 22.39
CA TRP A 163 14.74 2.88 23.35
C TRP A 163 16.10 2.93 22.64
N ARG A 164 17.15 3.28 23.37
CA ARG A 164 18.53 3.27 22.91
C ARG A 164 19.46 2.99 24.09
N MET A 165 20.50 2.20 23.87
CA MET A 165 21.58 2.05 24.84
C MET A 165 22.57 3.21 24.69
N SER A 166 22.93 3.84 25.80
CA SER A 166 24.01 4.82 25.88
C SER A 166 25.22 4.22 26.60
N TRP A 167 26.37 4.79 26.28
CA TRP A 167 27.65 4.50 26.92
C TRP A 167 27.97 5.71 27.78
N GLY A 168 28.33 5.50 29.05
CA GLY A 168 28.71 6.60 29.91
C GLY A 168 30.14 7.03 29.58
N GLU A 169 30.33 8.31 29.23
CA GLU A 169 31.63 8.85 28.82
C GLU A 169 32.72 8.69 29.89
N GLN A 170 32.34 8.62 31.18
CA GLN A 170 33.29 8.54 32.31
C GLN A 170 33.38 7.16 32.97
N SER A 171 32.63 6.16 32.48
CA SER A 171 32.35 4.98 33.29
C SER A 171 32.75 3.70 32.57
N ASN A 172 33.94 3.18 32.92
CA ASN A 172 34.49 1.80 32.80
C ASN A 172 33.55 0.71 32.22
N GLY A 173 33.03 0.91 31.01
CA GLY A 173 32.02 0.06 30.36
C GLY A 173 30.67 -0.08 31.09
N LEU A 174 30.24 0.95 31.82
CA LEU A 174 28.86 1.06 32.29
C LEU A 174 27.93 1.50 31.16
N LYS A 175 26.75 0.90 31.11
CA LYS A 175 25.68 1.16 30.14
C LYS A 175 24.40 1.58 30.82
N GLN A 176 23.61 2.35 30.09
CA GLN A 176 22.28 2.76 30.50
C GLN A 176 21.34 2.63 29.30
N ILE A 177 20.09 2.24 29.54
CA ILE A 177 19.05 2.28 28.50
C ILE A 177 18.26 3.57 28.67
N HIS A 178 18.27 4.43 27.66
CA HIS A 178 17.34 5.54 27.54
C HIS A 178 16.12 5.09 26.76
N TYR A 179 14.92 5.38 27.25
CA TYR A 179 13.68 4.98 26.60
C TYR A 179 12.62 6.07 26.68
N VAL A 180 11.67 6.02 25.74
CA VAL A 180 10.57 6.96 25.61
C VAL A 180 9.27 6.19 25.72
N CYS A 181 8.53 6.47 26.80
CA CYS A 181 7.17 5.99 26.99
C CYS A 181 6.19 7.06 26.51
N CYS A 182 5.15 6.66 25.80
CA CYS A 182 4.13 7.56 25.30
C CYS A 182 2.75 7.08 25.70
N ARG A 183 1.77 7.99 25.78
CA ARG A 183 0.36 7.65 25.98
C ARG A 183 -0.52 8.46 25.05
N PHE A 184 -1.66 7.89 24.68
CA PHE A 184 -2.70 8.62 23.99
C PHE A 184 -3.36 9.57 24.99
N LEU A 185 -3.41 10.86 24.64
CA LEU A 185 -4.20 11.84 25.38
C LEU A 185 -5.65 11.68 24.95
N SER A 186 -6.52 11.46 25.93
CA SER A 186 -7.95 11.44 25.64
C SER A 186 -8.42 12.84 25.25
N HIS A 187 -9.38 12.94 24.33
CA HIS A 187 -9.95 14.23 23.90
C HIS A 187 -10.53 15.05 25.09
N ARG A 188 -10.86 14.41 26.22
CA ARG A 188 -11.41 15.08 27.40
C ARG A 188 -10.33 15.82 28.21
N GLU A 189 -9.11 15.31 28.28
CA GLU A 189 -8.03 15.92 29.07
C GLU A 189 -7.47 17.21 28.44
N ASP A 190 -7.51 17.30 27.11
CA ASP A 190 -7.02 18.44 26.33
C ASP A 190 -7.76 19.76 26.66
N LYS A 191 -9.08 19.68 26.92
CA LYS A 191 -9.87 20.85 27.33
C LYS A 191 -9.54 21.32 28.74
N SER A 192 -9.17 20.40 29.63
CA SER A 192 -8.85 20.74 31.03
C SER A 192 -7.49 21.42 31.16
N GLN A 193 -6.48 21.02 30.38
CA GLN A 193 -5.16 21.67 30.40
C GLN A 193 -5.24 23.10 29.85
N ARG A 194 -5.99 23.31 28.76
CA ARG A 194 -6.13 24.64 28.15
C ARG A 194 -6.73 25.68 29.11
N ARG A 195 -7.68 25.27 29.96
CA ARG A 195 -8.26 26.13 31.01
C ARG A 195 -7.26 26.45 32.11
N LYS A 196 -6.43 25.49 32.53
CA LYS A 196 -5.39 25.74 33.56
C LYS A 196 -4.31 26.69 33.08
N SER A 197 -3.85 26.57 31.83
CA SER A 197 -2.84 27.49 31.28
C SER A 197 -3.35 28.92 31.11
N GLN A 198 -4.65 29.12 30.84
CA GLN A 198 -5.25 30.46 30.78
C GLN A 198 -5.33 31.14 32.16
N MET A 199 -5.54 30.39 33.24
CA MET A 199 -5.61 30.96 34.59
C MET A 199 -4.25 31.37 35.17
N ILE A 200 -3.14 30.86 34.65
CA ILE A 200 -1.79 31.20 35.13
C ILE A 200 -1.23 32.43 34.40
N ALA A 201 -1.80 32.79 33.24
CA ALA A 201 -1.34 33.91 32.42
C ALA A 201 -2.10 35.23 32.68
N SER A 202 -2.95 35.29 33.72
CA SER A 202 -3.68 36.50 34.17
C SER A 202 -3.24 36.86 35.58
#